data_AF-A0A5C7S6G0-F1
#
_entry.id   AF-A0A5C7S6G0-F1
#
_cell.length_a   1.000
_cell.length_b   1.000
_cell.length_c   1.000
_cell.angle_alpha   90.00
_cell.angle_beta   90.00
_cell.angle_gamma   90.00
#
_symmetry.space_group_name_H-M   'P 1'
#
loop_
_entity.id
_entity.type
_entity.pdbx_description
1 polymer ?
#
loop_
_entity_poly.entity_id
_entity_poly.type
_entity_poly.pdbx_seq_one_letter_code
_entity_poly.pdbx_strand_id
1 'polypeptide(L)'
;MTPAQFLAKWKDNPLSERAGSQAFFLDLCSMLGVEPPNDPDSYCFERGATRTGAGHGWADVWKRGHFGWENKGPDGDLSGALRQLMTYALALDNPPLLVVSNRAITQIHTHFTGTPSETYTIRLNHRPGEVPTRPHGARYHHGCRRSLRRRRAVHGRARP
;
A
#
# COMPACT_ATOMS: atom_id res chain seq x y z
N MET A 1 -10.54 -21.14 -0.12
CA MET A 1 -9.26 -21.82 -0.45
C MET A 1 -8.48 -22.02 0.85
N THR A 2 -7.74 -23.12 1.07
CA THR A 2 -6.87 -23.24 2.26
C THR A 2 -5.48 -22.64 2.01
N PRO A 3 -4.71 -22.27 3.05
CA PRO A 3 -3.34 -21.79 2.87
C PRO A 3 -2.44 -22.79 2.13
N ALA A 4 -2.58 -24.09 2.38
CA ALA A 4 -1.81 -25.12 1.68
C ALA A 4 -2.14 -25.17 0.17
N GLN A 5 -3.42 -25.04 -0.18
CA GLN A 5 -3.86 -24.98 -1.58
C GLN A 5 -3.36 -23.70 -2.28
N PHE A 6 -3.40 -22.57 -1.58
CA PHE A 6 -2.91 -21.29 -2.09
C PHE A 6 -1.41 -21.37 -2.39
N LEU A 7 -0.61 -21.88 -1.44
CA LEU A 7 0.82 -22.10 -1.63
C LEU A 7 1.09 -23.06 -2.80
N ALA A 8 0.39 -24.20 -2.87
CA ALA A 8 0.59 -25.16 -3.94
C ALA A 8 0.30 -24.57 -5.34
N LYS A 9 -0.66 -23.65 -5.46
CA LYS A 9 -1.04 -23.03 -6.73
C LYS A 9 -0.12 -21.89 -7.15
N TRP A 10 0.29 -21.06 -6.20
CA TRP A 10 0.96 -19.78 -6.50
C TRP A 10 2.47 -19.79 -6.27
N LYS A 11 2.99 -20.80 -5.57
CA LYS A 11 4.44 -21.03 -5.46
C LYS A 11 5.01 -21.33 -6.84
N ASP A 12 6.07 -20.60 -7.22
CA ASP A 12 6.82 -20.75 -8.47
C ASP A 12 5.93 -20.65 -9.74
N ASN A 13 4.78 -19.97 -9.64
CA ASN A 13 3.82 -19.86 -10.72
C ASN A 13 4.32 -18.90 -11.83
N PRO A 14 4.43 -19.36 -13.10
CA PRO A 14 5.10 -18.61 -14.17
C PRO A 14 4.17 -17.66 -14.93
N LEU A 15 2.90 -17.50 -14.54
CA LEU A 15 1.95 -16.66 -15.26
C LEU A 15 2.50 -15.22 -15.38
N SER A 16 2.17 -14.53 -16.46
CA SER A 16 2.51 -13.11 -16.58
C SER A 16 1.77 -12.26 -15.53
N GLU A 17 2.10 -10.97 -15.47
CA GLU A 17 1.37 -10.00 -14.65
C GLU A 17 -0.13 -10.03 -14.96
N ARG A 18 -0.49 -9.78 -16.22
CA ARG A 18 -1.87 -9.74 -16.71
C ARG A 18 -2.61 -11.07 -16.53
N ALA A 19 -1.94 -12.19 -16.74
CA ALA A 19 -2.59 -13.50 -16.67
C ALA A 19 -2.82 -13.98 -15.23
N GLY A 20 -2.03 -13.51 -14.27
CA GLY A 20 -2.04 -14.03 -12.90
C GLY A 20 -2.62 -13.10 -11.83
N SER A 21 -2.66 -11.79 -12.04
CA SER A 21 -2.96 -10.80 -11.00
C SER A 21 -4.36 -10.96 -10.38
N GLN A 22 -5.41 -10.93 -11.19
CA GLN A 22 -6.79 -11.02 -10.70
C GLN A 22 -7.07 -12.37 -10.04
N ALA A 23 -6.66 -13.48 -10.68
CA ALA A 23 -6.84 -14.82 -10.14
C ALA A 23 -6.10 -15.00 -8.80
N PHE A 24 -4.87 -14.50 -8.68
CA PHE A 24 -4.12 -14.52 -7.42
C PHE A 24 -4.85 -13.76 -6.33
N PHE A 25 -5.36 -12.56 -6.65
CA PHE A 25 -6.04 -11.72 -5.68
C PHE A 25 -7.38 -12.33 -5.23
N LEU A 26 -8.16 -12.93 -6.13
CA LEU A 26 -9.40 -13.63 -5.79
C LEU A 26 -9.15 -14.84 -4.89
N ASP A 27 -8.10 -15.61 -5.18
CA ASP A 27 -7.68 -16.73 -4.33
C ASP A 27 -7.21 -16.24 -2.95
N LEU A 28 -6.53 -15.08 -2.90
CA LEU A 28 -6.10 -14.45 -1.65
C LEU A 28 -7.32 -14.06 -0.80
N CYS A 29 -8.34 -13.44 -1.41
CA CYS A 29 -9.61 -13.17 -0.75
C CYS A 29 -10.27 -14.45 -0.22
N SER A 30 -10.33 -15.51 -1.05
CA SER A 30 -10.89 -16.82 -0.68
C SER A 30 -10.12 -17.51 0.45
N MET A 31 -8.80 -17.30 0.54
CA MET A 31 -7.96 -17.82 1.61
C MET A 31 -8.14 -17.05 2.92
N LEU A 32 -8.28 -15.73 2.84
CA LEU A 32 -8.48 -14.84 3.99
C LEU A 32 -9.93 -14.84 4.50
N GLY A 33 -10.88 -15.41 3.74
CA GLY A 33 -12.30 -15.41 4.08
C GLY A 33 -12.93 -14.01 3.98
N VAL A 34 -12.44 -13.18 3.06
CA VAL A 34 -12.96 -11.83 2.80
C VAL A 34 -13.62 -11.75 1.42
N GLU A 35 -14.53 -10.81 1.26
CA GLU A 35 -15.19 -10.56 -0.02
C GLU A 35 -14.17 -10.18 -1.12
N PRO A 36 -14.39 -10.63 -2.37
CA PRO A 36 -13.60 -10.18 -3.51
C PRO A 36 -14.00 -8.76 -3.96
N PRO A 37 -13.18 -8.07 -4.76
CA PRO A 37 -13.56 -6.79 -5.35
C PRO A 37 -14.74 -6.97 -6.32
N ASN A 38 -15.89 -6.43 -5.95
CA ASN A 38 -17.14 -6.54 -6.72
C ASN A 38 -17.98 -5.25 -6.73
N ASP A 39 -17.44 -4.14 -6.20
CA ASP A 39 -18.12 -2.85 -6.13
C ASP A 39 -17.31 -1.77 -6.89
N PRO A 40 -17.76 -1.29 -8.06
CA PRO A 40 -17.04 -0.30 -8.86
C PRO A 40 -16.84 1.06 -8.15
N ASP A 41 -17.61 1.36 -7.11
CA ASP A 41 -17.55 2.63 -6.40
C ASP A 41 -16.66 2.59 -5.14
N SER A 42 -16.40 1.41 -4.60
CA SER A 42 -15.65 1.26 -3.35
C SER A 42 -14.60 0.16 -3.31
N TYR A 43 -14.72 -0.91 -4.10
CA TYR A 43 -13.79 -2.04 -4.09
C TYR A 43 -13.80 -2.80 -5.42
N CYS A 44 -12.88 -2.43 -6.32
CA CYS A 44 -12.86 -2.96 -7.68
C CYS A 44 -11.44 -3.21 -8.21
N PHE A 45 -11.39 -3.97 -9.30
CA PHE A 45 -10.20 -4.09 -10.14
C PHE A 45 -10.05 -2.86 -11.04
N GLU A 46 -8.82 -2.62 -11.50
CA GLU A 46 -8.50 -1.65 -12.56
C GLU A 46 -9.15 -0.29 -12.33
N ARG A 47 -8.87 0.33 -11.17
CA ARG A 47 -9.38 1.68 -10.87
C ARG A 47 -8.50 2.73 -11.54
N GLY A 48 -9.06 3.43 -12.53
CA GLY A 48 -8.36 4.46 -13.29
C GLY A 48 -8.23 5.81 -12.58
N ALA A 49 -7.05 6.43 -12.73
CA ALA A 49 -6.73 7.80 -12.31
C ALA A 49 -7.27 8.88 -13.27
N THR A 50 -8.01 8.49 -14.32
CA THR A 50 -8.52 9.36 -15.38
C THR A 50 -9.44 10.48 -14.90
N ARG A 51 -9.98 10.40 -13.68
CA ARG A 51 -10.90 11.42 -13.13
C ARG A 51 -10.24 12.74 -12.72
N THR A 52 -8.91 12.84 -12.64
CA THR A 52 -8.23 14.04 -12.11
C THR A 52 -7.36 14.79 -13.13
N GLY A 53 -7.33 14.38 -14.40
CA GLY A 53 -6.44 14.98 -15.42
C GLY A 53 -4.95 14.67 -15.21
N ALA A 54 -4.60 13.90 -14.18
CA ALA A 54 -3.25 13.46 -13.85
C ALA A 54 -2.89 12.16 -14.60
N GLY A 55 -2.82 12.25 -15.93
CA GLY A 55 -2.31 11.16 -16.79
C GLY A 55 -3.13 9.86 -16.81
N HIS A 56 -2.64 8.89 -17.59
CA HIS A 56 -3.19 7.54 -17.66
C HIS A 56 -2.49 6.68 -16.60
N GLY A 57 -3.25 6.18 -15.64
CA GLY A 57 -2.77 5.32 -14.56
C GLY A 57 -3.90 4.51 -13.98
N TRP A 58 -3.61 3.31 -13.52
CA TRP A 58 -4.59 2.38 -12.98
C TRP A 58 -3.96 1.70 -11.77
N ALA A 59 -4.73 1.51 -10.70
CA ALA A 59 -4.39 0.51 -9.69
C ALA A 59 -5.05 -0.81 -10.09
N ASP A 60 -4.31 -1.91 -10.02
CA ASP A 60 -4.85 -3.24 -10.31
C ASP A 60 -6.01 -3.60 -9.39
N VAL A 61 -5.90 -3.27 -8.10
CA VAL A 61 -6.99 -3.39 -7.14
C VAL A 61 -7.03 -2.15 -6.27
N TRP A 62 -8.23 -1.64 -6.02
CA TRP A 62 -8.41 -0.49 -5.16
C TRP A 62 -9.60 -0.70 -4.24
N LYS A 63 -9.41 -0.37 -2.96
CA LYS A 63 -10.47 -0.32 -1.96
C LYS A 63 -10.48 1.05 -1.31
N ARG A 64 -11.55 1.81 -1.52
CA ARG A 64 -11.75 3.19 -1.03
C ARG A 64 -11.43 3.29 0.46
N GLY A 65 -10.54 4.21 0.81
CA GLY A 65 -10.14 4.45 2.21
C GLY A 65 -9.34 3.32 2.88
N HIS A 66 -8.93 2.29 2.13
CA HIS A 66 -8.18 1.16 2.68
C HIS A 66 -6.82 1.00 1.98
N PHE A 67 -6.81 0.74 0.66
CA PHE A 67 -5.56 0.51 -0.06
C PHE A 67 -5.68 0.78 -1.56
N GLY A 68 -4.53 1.09 -2.17
CA GLY A 68 -4.27 0.83 -3.59
C GLY A 68 -3.28 -0.33 -3.72
N TRP A 69 -3.49 -1.20 -4.71
CA TRP A 69 -2.68 -2.39 -4.94
C TRP A 69 -2.20 -2.45 -6.39
N GLU A 70 -0.91 -2.72 -6.56
CA GLU A 70 -0.26 -2.93 -7.86
C GLU A 70 0.43 -4.29 -7.88
N ASN A 71 0.16 -5.09 -8.91
CA ASN A 71 0.81 -6.36 -9.12
C ASN A 71 1.96 -6.23 -10.12
N LYS A 72 2.87 -7.19 -10.02
CA LYS A 72 3.86 -7.50 -11.04
C LYS A 72 3.85 -8.99 -11.34
N GLY A 73 4.38 -9.34 -12.51
CA GLY A 73 4.76 -10.71 -12.80
C GLY A 73 5.87 -11.21 -11.85
N PRO A 74 6.24 -12.50 -11.93
CA PRO A 74 7.34 -13.05 -11.15
C PRO A 74 8.61 -12.22 -11.42
N ASP A 75 9.43 -12.01 -10.37
CA ASP A 75 10.65 -11.20 -10.41
C ASP A 75 10.48 -9.73 -10.83
N GLY A 76 9.26 -9.23 -10.93
CA GLY A 76 8.99 -7.85 -11.29
C GLY A 76 9.41 -6.83 -10.22
N ASP A 77 9.73 -5.62 -10.67
CA ASP A 77 10.21 -4.53 -9.83
C ASP A 77 9.10 -3.92 -8.96
N LEU A 78 9.13 -4.27 -7.66
CA LEU A 78 8.22 -3.74 -6.64
C LEU A 78 8.46 -2.26 -6.32
N SER A 79 9.69 -1.76 -6.49
CA SER A 79 9.99 -0.34 -6.26
C SER A 79 9.39 0.53 -7.37
N GLY A 80 9.48 0.05 -8.61
CA GLY A 80 8.79 0.62 -9.76
C GLY A 80 7.27 0.62 -9.57
N ALA A 81 6.69 -0.50 -9.14
CA ALA A 81 5.27 -0.61 -8.81
C ALA A 81 4.83 0.41 -7.75
N LEU A 82 5.62 0.58 -6.70
CA LEU A 82 5.33 1.54 -5.63
C LEU A 82 5.35 2.98 -6.16
N ARG A 83 6.32 3.32 -7.00
CA ARG A 83 6.38 4.64 -7.66
C ARG A 83 5.14 4.89 -8.52
N GLN A 84 4.64 3.86 -9.21
CA GLN A 84 3.39 3.97 -9.98
C GLN A 84 2.20 4.27 -9.06
N LEU A 85 2.01 3.50 -7.98
CA LEU A 85 0.94 3.76 -7.01
C LEU A 85 1.02 5.16 -6.38
N MET A 86 2.22 5.60 -6.01
CA MET A 86 2.42 6.95 -5.45
C MET A 86 2.02 8.05 -6.43
N THR A 87 2.28 7.86 -7.73
CA THR A 87 1.91 8.83 -8.78
C THR A 87 0.40 9.04 -8.85
N TYR A 88 -0.40 8.00 -8.60
CA TYR A 88 -1.85 8.04 -8.69
C TYR A 88 -2.58 8.10 -7.34
N ALA A 89 -1.85 8.16 -6.21
CA ALA A 89 -2.42 8.09 -4.87
C ALA A 89 -3.57 9.10 -4.66
N LEU A 90 -3.41 10.34 -5.12
CA LEU A 90 -4.47 11.36 -5.02
C LEU A 90 -5.72 10.99 -5.82
N ALA A 91 -5.55 10.44 -7.04
CA ALA A 91 -6.66 10.03 -7.89
C ALA A 91 -7.40 8.78 -7.34
N LEU A 92 -6.75 8.04 -6.44
CA LEU A 92 -7.28 6.90 -5.72
C LEU A 92 -7.85 7.27 -4.34
N ASP A 93 -8.18 8.55 -4.13
CA ASP A 93 -8.67 9.12 -2.87
C ASP A 93 -7.67 8.98 -1.70
N ASN A 94 -6.38 9.10 -2.02
CA ASN A 94 -5.25 9.06 -1.08
C ASN A 94 -5.32 7.87 -0.10
N PRO A 95 -5.24 6.64 -0.61
CA PRO A 95 -5.41 5.45 0.22
C PRO A 95 -4.33 5.38 1.30
N PRO A 96 -4.67 4.92 2.52
CA PRO A 96 -3.74 4.93 3.65
C PRO A 96 -2.69 3.81 3.57
N LEU A 97 -2.88 2.82 2.70
CA LEU A 97 -1.92 1.76 2.41
C LEU A 97 -1.64 1.67 0.90
N LEU A 98 -0.37 1.52 0.54
CA LEU A 98 0.06 1.22 -0.82
C LEU A 98 0.66 -0.18 -0.82
N VAL A 99 0.07 -1.10 -1.58
CA VAL A 99 0.47 -2.51 -1.57
C VAL A 99 1.02 -2.90 -2.93
N VAL A 100 2.19 -3.52 -2.95
CA VAL A 100 2.81 -4.01 -4.18
C VAL A 100 3.09 -5.50 -4.05
N SER A 101 2.85 -6.27 -5.11
CA SER A 101 3.03 -7.73 -5.05
C SER A 101 3.52 -8.31 -6.36
N ASN A 102 4.54 -9.16 -6.32
CA ASN A 102 4.95 -10.01 -7.44
C ASN A 102 4.56 -11.49 -7.22
N ARG A 103 3.56 -11.71 -6.35
CA ARG A 103 3.03 -13.01 -5.87
C ARG A 103 3.97 -13.84 -5.02
N ALA A 104 5.28 -13.71 -5.19
CA ALA A 104 6.27 -14.29 -4.27
C ALA A 104 6.47 -13.40 -3.02
N ILE A 105 6.45 -12.09 -3.21
CA ILE A 105 6.64 -11.06 -2.19
C ILE A 105 5.49 -10.06 -2.29
N THR A 106 4.89 -9.74 -1.16
CA THR A 106 3.94 -8.63 -1.00
C THR A 106 4.52 -7.63 -0.01
N GLN A 107 4.63 -6.37 -0.41
CA GLN A 107 5.05 -5.26 0.45
C GLN A 107 3.87 -4.32 0.70
N ILE A 108 3.64 -4.01 1.96
CA ILE A 108 2.61 -3.09 2.42
C ILE A 108 3.32 -1.85 2.95
N HIS A 109 3.11 -0.71 2.31
CA HIS A 109 3.67 0.57 2.70
C HIS A 109 2.59 1.43 3.36
N THR A 110 2.89 1.97 4.55
CA THR A 110 2.00 2.94 5.18
C THR A 110 2.10 4.28 4.45
N HIS A 111 0.93 4.88 4.20
CA HIS A 111 0.79 6.17 3.53
C HIS A 111 -0.12 7.09 4.37
N PHE A 112 0.15 7.13 5.68
CA PHE A 112 -0.58 7.97 6.60
C PHE A 112 0.00 9.39 6.60
N THR A 113 -0.88 10.40 6.51
CA THR A 113 -0.49 11.81 6.51
C THR A 113 0.18 12.18 7.84
N GLY A 114 1.35 12.83 7.77
CA GLY A 114 2.04 13.36 8.96
C GLY A 114 2.89 12.33 9.73
N THR A 115 3.05 11.10 9.22
CA THR A 115 3.95 10.10 9.82
C THR A 115 4.96 9.56 8.80
N PRO A 116 6.16 9.15 9.22
CA PRO A 116 7.07 8.40 8.35
C PRO A 116 6.40 7.13 7.79
N SER A 117 6.71 6.79 6.55
CA SER A 117 6.26 5.54 5.94
C SER A 117 7.00 4.34 6.54
N GLU A 118 6.28 3.25 6.79
CA GLU A 118 6.78 1.95 7.22
C GLU A 118 6.45 0.90 6.16
N THR A 119 7.33 -0.08 6.00
CA THR A 119 7.13 -1.20 5.05
C THR A 119 7.05 -2.53 5.80
N TYR A 120 6.01 -3.30 5.50
CA TYR A 120 5.80 -4.66 5.97
C TYR A 120 5.91 -5.63 4.79
N THR A 121 6.83 -6.59 4.88
CA THR A 121 7.05 -7.57 3.80
C THR A 121 6.52 -8.94 4.19
N ILE A 122 5.67 -9.51 3.33
CA ILE A 122 5.17 -10.87 3.42
C ILE A 122 5.78 -11.67 2.27
N ARG A 123 6.36 -12.82 2.57
CA ARG A 123 6.88 -13.75 1.56
C ARG A 123 5.98 -14.97 1.50
N LEU A 124 5.65 -15.42 0.29
CA LEU A 124 4.82 -16.61 0.08
C LEU A 124 5.49 -17.86 0.66
N ASN A 125 6.79 -18.02 0.43
CA ASN A 125 7.58 -19.18 0.88
C ASN A 125 8.17 -19.01 2.29
N HIS A 126 7.55 -18.20 3.14
CA HIS A 126 8.07 -17.94 4.47
C HIS A 126 8.11 -19.22 5.33
N ARG A 127 9.27 -19.55 5.89
CA ARG A 127 9.41 -20.65 6.84
C ARG A 127 8.86 -20.22 8.20
N PRO A 128 8.10 -21.06 8.92
CA PRO A 128 7.67 -20.75 10.27
C PRO A 128 8.89 -20.48 11.16
N GLY A 129 8.98 -19.28 11.76
CA GLY A 129 10.04 -18.90 12.71
C GLY A 129 10.87 -17.66 12.32
N GLU A 130 10.75 -17.17 11.10
CA GLU A 130 11.30 -15.88 10.69
C GLU A 130 10.21 -14.81 10.98
N VAL A 131 10.53 -13.64 11.53
CA VAL A 131 9.52 -12.59 11.82
C VAL A 131 9.52 -11.64 10.61
N PRO A 132 8.37 -11.10 10.15
CA PRO A 132 8.37 -10.00 9.18
C PRO A 132 9.30 -8.89 9.66
N THR A 133 10.45 -8.74 9.01
CA THR A 133 11.49 -7.82 9.46
C THR A 133 11.03 -6.40 9.17
N ARG A 134 10.92 -5.58 10.21
CA ARG A 134 10.91 -4.12 10.04
C ARG A 134 12.25 -3.72 9.40
N PRO A 135 12.28 -2.97 8.30
CA PRO A 135 13.54 -2.45 7.80
C PRO A 135 14.15 -1.51 8.87
N HIS A 136 15.41 -1.75 9.22
CA HIS A 136 16.21 -0.85 10.04
C HIS A 136 16.34 0.50 9.31
N GLY A 137 15.56 1.51 9.70
CA GLY A 137 15.63 2.81 9.02
C GLY A 137 14.83 3.97 9.61
N ALA A 138 13.76 3.74 10.37
CA ALA A 138 13.05 4.82 11.04
C ALA A 138 13.78 5.23 12.33
N ARG A 139 14.88 5.99 12.22
CA ARG A 139 15.35 6.78 13.35
C ARG A 139 14.28 7.82 13.63
N TYR A 140 13.55 7.65 14.72
CA TYR A 140 12.74 8.71 15.30
C TYR A 140 13.67 9.89 15.63
N HIS A 141 13.75 10.89 14.76
CA HIS A 141 14.23 12.20 15.17
C HIS A 141 13.16 12.80 16.08
N HIS A 142 13.37 12.65 17.38
CA HIS A 142 12.57 13.28 18.42
C HIS A 142 12.87 14.79 18.41
N GLY A 143 12.32 15.49 17.41
CA GLY A 143 12.66 16.88 17.09
C GLY A 143 11.46 17.72 16.73
N CYS A 144 10.32 17.54 17.41
CA CYS A 144 9.23 18.52 17.32
C CYS A 144 8.37 18.53 18.60
N ARG A 145 8.95 19.04 19.69
CA ARG A 145 8.19 19.53 20.85
C ARG A 145 8.72 20.90 21.25
N ARG A 146 8.56 21.93 20.41
CA ARG A 146 8.74 23.33 20.82
C ARG A 146 8.20 24.32 19.77
N SER A 147 6.88 24.37 19.59
CA SER A 147 6.25 25.49 18.88
C SER A 147 4.76 25.68 19.18
N LEU A 148 4.30 25.35 20.40
CA LEU A 148 2.95 25.71 20.85
C LEU A 148 2.98 26.13 22.32
N ARG A 149 3.58 27.31 22.58
CA ARG A 149 3.31 28.18 23.76
C ARG A 149 4.18 29.43 23.65
N ARG A 150 3.63 30.49 23.03
CA ARG A 150 3.83 31.92 23.33
C ARG A 150 3.30 32.77 22.16
N ARG A 151 1.98 32.81 22.02
CA ARG A 151 1.26 33.97 21.48
C ARG A 151 0.22 34.37 22.52
N ARG A 152 0.62 35.29 23.40
CA ARG A 152 -0.23 36.27 24.11
C ARG A 152 0.64 37.01 25.13
N ALA A 153 1.19 38.13 24.69
CA ALA A 153 1.48 39.31 25.50
C ALA A 153 2.08 40.37 24.56
N VAL A 154 1.25 40.99 23.74
CA VAL A 154 1.52 42.33 23.20
C VAL A 154 0.25 43.11 23.50
N HIS A 155 0.32 44.02 24.48
CA HIS A 155 -0.30 45.35 24.51
C HIS A 155 -0.32 45.86 25.95
N GLY A 156 0.53 46.86 26.24
CA GLY A 156 0.64 47.45 27.56
C GLY A 156 1.63 48.61 27.63
N ARG A 157 1.35 49.63 26.79
CA ARG A 157 1.68 51.06 26.87
C ARG A 157 3.02 51.57 27.44
N ALA A 158 3.53 52.54 26.69
CA ALA A 158 4.69 53.37 26.94
C ALA A 158 4.39 54.57 27.87
N ARG A 159 5.42 54.92 28.66
CA ARG A 159 5.85 56.27 29.14
C ARG A 159 4.99 57.06 30.14
N PRO A 160 5.58 58.08 30.80
CA PRO A 160 7.02 58.39 30.96
C PRO A 160 7.57 58.05 32.35
#